data_AF-A0AA35RR48-F1
#
_entry.id   AF-A0AA35RR48-F1
#
_cell.length_a   1.000
_cell.length_b   1.000
_cell.length_c   1.000
_cell.angle_alpha   90.00
_cell.angle_beta   90.00
_cell.angle_gamma   90.00
#
_symmetry.space_group_name_H-M   'P 1'
#
loop_
_entity.id
_entity.type
_entity.pdbx_description
1 polymer ?
#
loop_
_entity_poly.entity_id
_entity_poly.type
_entity_poly.pdbx_seq_one_letter_code
_entity_poly.pdbx_strand_id
1 'polypeptide(L)'
;MEPAEVEFLAEKEQITIVPNFSENKLYLISGEFGPFNPSMQTRVPLWLAINLRQRQKCHIVPPDWLNVDYLTEKKSEEAAESFFTAMPSPNYMEVSSLVLNKSVGTAPSHGSLPPHSCAPLRPSERSDCSRRKFLQRLREI
;
A
#
# COMPACT_ATOMS: atom_id res chain seq x y z
N MET A 1 7.03 3.99 19.97
CA MET A 1 6.52 3.01 19.01
C MET A 1 7.43 3.08 17.80
N GLU A 2 8.04 1.95 17.44
CA GLU A 2 8.94 1.87 16.28
C GLU A 2 8.14 1.75 14.98
N PRO A 3 8.65 2.22 13.83
CA PRO A 3 7.94 2.13 12.55
C PRO A 3 7.57 0.69 12.18
N ALA A 4 8.40 -0.28 12.57
CA ALA A 4 8.13 -1.71 12.35
C ALA A 4 6.93 -2.21 13.15
N GLU A 5 6.68 -1.67 14.35
CA GLU A 5 5.51 -2.03 15.16
C GLU A 5 4.21 -1.53 14.52
N VAL A 6 4.23 -0.32 13.94
CA VAL A 6 3.08 0.25 13.23
C VAL A 6 2.76 -0.56 11.97
N GLU A 7 3.79 -0.92 11.20
CA GLU A 7 3.64 -1.76 10.00
C GLU A 7 3.03 -3.12 10.36
N PHE A 8 3.49 -3.76 11.43
CA PHE A 8 2.95 -5.01 11.93
C PHE A 8 1.47 -4.91 12.37
N LEU A 9 1.07 -3.77 12.95
CA LEU A 9 -0.34 -3.54 13.31
C LEU A 9 -1.21 -3.32 12.07
N ALA A 10 -0.71 -2.59 11.08
CA ALA A 10 -1.41 -2.32 9.82
C ALA A 10 -1.65 -3.59 8.99
N GLU A 11 -0.76 -4.57 9.07
CA GLU A 11 -0.88 -5.85 8.36
C GLU A 11 -2.13 -6.67 8.70
N LYS A 12 -2.82 -6.35 9.80
CA LYS A 12 -4.08 -7.00 10.18
C LYS A 12 -5.27 -6.53 9.36
N GLU A 13 -5.13 -5.43 8.61
CA GLU A 13 -6.19 -4.89 7.77
C GLU A 13 -6.59 -5.90 6.68
N GLN A 14 -7.90 -5.99 6.41
CA GLN A 14 -8.44 -6.90 5.42
C GLN A 14 -8.40 -6.26 4.04
N ILE A 15 -7.80 -6.95 3.09
CA ILE A 15 -7.75 -6.55 1.68
C ILE A 15 -8.32 -7.63 0.77
N THR A 16 -8.74 -7.21 -0.42
CA THR A 16 -9.28 -8.09 -1.44
C THR A 16 -8.17 -8.57 -2.37
N ILE A 17 -8.12 -9.88 -2.60
CA ILE A 17 -7.20 -10.49 -3.57
C ILE A 17 -7.95 -11.33 -4.58
N VAL A 18 -7.37 -11.48 -5.77
CA VAL A 18 -7.76 -12.46 -6.78
C VAL A 18 -6.69 -13.55 -6.80
N PRO A 19 -6.94 -14.76 -6.25
CA PRO A 19 -6.00 -15.86 -6.31
C PRO A 19 -6.01 -16.50 -7.70
N ASN A 20 -4.87 -17.13 -8.05
CA ASN A 20 -4.66 -17.90 -9.28
C ASN A 20 -4.62 -19.41 -9.01
N PHE A 21 -4.92 -19.84 -7.79
CA PHE A 21 -4.90 -21.24 -7.36
C PHE A 21 -6.24 -21.62 -6.74
N SER A 22 -6.50 -22.93 -6.71
CA SER A 22 -7.65 -23.50 -6.01
C SER A 22 -7.16 -24.15 -4.72
N GLU A 23 -7.74 -23.76 -3.59
CA GLU A 23 -7.48 -24.35 -2.27
C GLU A 23 -8.74 -24.25 -1.41
N ASN A 24 -8.91 -25.22 -0.51
CA ASN A 24 -10.00 -25.22 0.45
C ASN A 24 -9.82 -24.10 1.49
N LYS A 25 -10.79 -23.98 2.40
CA LYS A 25 -10.72 -23.04 3.52
C LYS A 25 -9.50 -23.31 4.38
N LEU A 26 -8.76 -22.26 4.71
CA LEU A 26 -7.67 -22.27 5.68
C LEU A 26 -8.23 -21.91 7.05
N TYR A 27 -8.03 -22.79 8.03
CA TYR A 27 -8.39 -22.56 9.43
C TYR A 27 -7.16 -22.08 10.18
N LEU A 28 -7.10 -20.79 10.50
CA LEU A 28 -6.03 -20.17 11.29
C LEU A 28 -6.53 -19.84 12.69
N ILE A 29 -5.60 -19.56 13.61
CA ILE A 29 -5.91 -19.13 14.98
C ILE A 29 -6.78 -17.86 14.96
N SER A 30 -6.53 -16.96 14.01
CA SER A 30 -7.25 -15.70 13.84
C SER A 30 -8.57 -15.83 13.07
N GLY A 31 -8.97 -17.03 12.65
CA GLY A 31 -10.22 -17.28 11.91
C GLY A 31 -10.02 -18.08 10.62
N GLU A 32 -11.09 -18.15 9.84
CA GLU A 32 -11.15 -18.91 8.59
C GLU A 32 -10.95 -17.99 7.37
N PHE A 33 -10.14 -18.42 6.40
CA PHE A 33 -9.91 -17.70 5.15
C PHE A 33 -10.14 -18.62 3.95
N GLY A 34 -10.89 -18.15 2.96
CA GLY A 34 -11.22 -18.93 1.76
C GLY A 34 -12.66 -19.47 1.78
N PRO A 35 -13.05 -20.26 0.76
CA PRO A 35 -12.21 -21.01 -0.18
C PRO A 35 -11.49 -20.12 -1.20
N PHE A 36 -10.26 -20.49 -1.58
CA PHE A 36 -9.52 -19.81 -2.64
C PHE A 36 -9.92 -20.45 -3.97
N ASN A 37 -10.64 -19.71 -4.79
CA ASN A 37 -10.99 -20.14 -6.13
C ASN A 37 -10.34 -19.21 -7.15
N PRO A 38 -9.72 -19.75 -8.22
CA PRO A 38 -9.07 -18.93 -9.22
C PRO A 38 -10.07 -17.93 -9.79
N SER A 39 -9.62 -16.70 -10.06
CA SER A 39 -10.45 -15.58 -10.60
C SER A 39 -11.58 -15.06 -9.70
N MET A 40 -11.78 -15.62 -8.51
CA MET A 40 -12.78 -15.17 -7.54
C MET A 40 -12.15 -14.30 -6.46
N GLN A 41 -12.69 -13.09 -6.25
CA GLN A 41 -12.22 -12.19 -5.21
C GLN A 41 -12.45 -12.79 -3.82
N THR A 42 -11.41 -12.77 -2.98
CA THR A 42 -11.47 -13.28 -1.60
C THR A 42 -10.86 -12.24 -0.65
N ARG A 43 -11.46 -12.03 0.52
CA ARG A 43 -10.93 -11.16 1.56
C ARG A 43 -9.95 -11.91 2.45
N VAL A 44 -8.76 -11.35 2.60
CA VAL A 44 -7.67 -11.89 3.42
C VAL A 44 -6.96 -10.75 4.15
N PRO A 45 -6.26 -11.03 5.25
CA PRO A 45 -5.42 -10.02 5.88
C PRO A 45 -4.22 -9.67 4.98
N LEU A 46 -3.73 -8.44 5.12
CA LEU A 46 -2.67 -7.88 4.29
C LEU A 46 -1.38 -8.71 4.35
N TRP A 47 -0.98 -9.21 5.54
CA TRP A 47 0.18 -10.11 5.65
C TRP A 47 0.03 -11.37 4.79
N LEU A 48 -1.17 -11.94 4.70
CA LEU A 48 -1.41 -13.15 3.91
C LEU A 48 -1.37 -12.85 2.42
N ALA A 49 -2.01 -11.74 2.01
CA ALA A 49 -1.97 -11.27 0.64
C ALA A 49 -0.54 -11.00 0.15
N ILE A 50 0.30 -10.35 0.95
CA ILE A 50 1.71 -10.08 0.61
C ILE A 50 2.48 -11.39 0.44
N ASN A 51 2.29 -12.34 1.36
CA ASN A 51 2.93 -13.65 1.29
C ASN A 51 2.52 -14.44 0.03
N LEU A 52 1.23 -14.41 -0.34
CA LEU A 52 0.73 -15.05 -1.55
C LEU A 52 1.23 -14.35 -2.82
N ARG A 53 1.36 -13.02 -2.79
CA ARG A 53 1.90 -12.21 -3.89
C ARG A 53 3.38 -12.48 -4.14
N GLN A 54 4.18 -12.58 -3.08
CA GLN A 54 5.61 -12.94 -3.20
C GLN A 54 5.81 -14.30 -3.88
N ARG A 55 4.85 -15.22 -3.70
CA ARG A 55 4.81 -16.53 -4.37
C ARG A 55 4.14 -16.52 -5.75
N GLN A 56 3.76 -15.34 -6.26
CA GLN A 56 3.06 -15.15 -7.54
C GLN A 56 1.72 -15.91 -7.65
N LYS A 57 1.07 -16.19 -6.51
CA LYS A 57 -0.19 -16.95 -6.45
C LYS A 57 -1.44 -16.08 -6.46
N CYS A 58 -1.31 -14.77 -6.30
CA CYS A 58 -2.45 -13.86 -6.30
C CYS A 58 -2.12 -12.49 -6.89
N HIS A 59 -3.17 -11.80 -7.30
CA HIS A 59 -3.19 -10.38 -7.62
C HIS A 59 -3.88 -9.65 -6.47
N ILE A 60 -3.23 -8.61 -5.96
CA ILE A 60 -3.81 -7.76 -4.92
C ILE A 60 -4.67 -6.72 -5.63
N VAL A 61 -5.93 -6.61 -5.22
CA VAL A 61 -6.83 -5.55 -5.70
C VAL A 61 -6.60 -4.33 -4.79
N PRO A 62 -6.27 -3.16 -5.34
CA PRO A 62 -6.13 -1.96 -4.52
C PRO A 62 -7.47 -1.62 -3.85
N PRO A 63 -7.45 -1.12 -2.61
CA PRO A 63 -8.68 -0.70 -1.93
C PRO A 63 -9.30 0.52 -2.61
N ASP A 64 -10.60 0.71 -2.46
CA ASP A 64 -11.38 1.73 -3.20
C ASP A 64 -10.88 3.17 -2.98
N TRP A 65 -10.35 3.46 -1.79
CA TRP A 65 -9.77 4.77 -1.46
C TRP A 65 -8.41 5.02 -2.12
N LEU A 66 -7.72 3.98 -2.60
CA LEU A 66 -6.44 4.09 -3.30
C LEU A 66 -6.66 4.30 -4.80
N ASN A 67 -7.56 5.21 -5.15
CA ASN A 67 -7.83 5.63 -6.52
C ASN A 67 -7.33 7.06 -6.75
N VAL A 68 -6.81 7.35 -7.94
CA VAL A 68 -6.25 8.66 -8.31
C VAL A 68 -7.29 9.77 -8.18
N ASP A 69 -8.53 9.52 -8.61
CA ASP A 69 -9.60 10.52 -8.56
C ASP A 69 -9.93 10.90 -7.11
N TYR A 70 -10.13 9.89 -6.25
CA TYR A 70 -10.42 10.07 -4.83
C TYR A 70 -9.29 10.78 -4.09
N LEU A 71 -8.03 10.39 -4.36
CA LEU A 71 -6.87 11.01 -3.72
C LEU A 71 -6.66 12.47 -4.18
N THR A 72 -7.02 12.78 -5.43
CA THR A 72 -6.93 14.16 -5.95
C THR A 72 -7.98 15.05 -5.29
N GLU A 73 -9.20 14.56 -5.13
CA GLU A 73 -10.27 15.25 -4.40
C GLU A 73 -9.87 15.49 -2.93
N LYS A 74 -9.43 14.44 -2.23
CA LYS A 74 -8.99 14.55 -0.83
C LYS A 74 -7.84 15.54 -0.63
N LYS A 75 -6.87 15.54 -1.55
CA LYS A 75 -5.78 16.53 -1.54
C LYS A 75 -6.28 17.97 -1.68
N SER A 76 -7.33 18.19 -2.48
CA SER A 76 -7.91 19.52 -2.67
C SER A 76 -8.69 19.98 -1.43
N GLU A 77 -9.38 19.06 -0.76
CA GLU A 77 -10.08 19.28 0.51
C GLU A 77 -9.09 19.65 1.63
N GLU A 78 -8.00 18.88 1.77
CA GLU A 78 -6.90 19.16 2.70
C GLU A 78 -6.24 20.52 2.47
N ALA A 79 -6.16 20.97 1.22
CA ALA A 79 -5.58 22.28 0.90
C ALA A 79 -6.53 23.45 1.21
N ALA A 80 -7.85 23.20 1.23
CA ALA A 80 -8.86 24.20 1.52
C ALA A 80 -9.10 24.37 3.03
N GLU A 81 -8.98 23.28 3.80
CA GLU A 81 -9.18 23.30 5.24
C GLU A 81 -7.89 23.66 6.00
N SER A 82 -8.03 24.40 7.11
CA SER A 82 -6.90 24.74 7.99
C SER A 82 -6.62 23.68 9.06
N PHE A 83 -7.51 22.70 9.20
CA PHE A 83 -7.43 21.62 10.18
C PHE A 83 -7.27 20.26 9.48
N PHE A 84 -6.96 19.22 10.27
CA PHE A 84 -6.83 17.87 9.75
C PHE A 84 -8.18 17.32 9.29
N THR A 85 -8.24 16.90 8.03
CA THR A 85 -9.38 16.20 7.44
C THR A 85 -9.40 14.73 7.88
N ALA A 86 -10.57 14.10 7.78
CA ALA A 86 -10.70 12.69 8.09
C ALA A 86 -10.09 11.82 6.98
N MET A 87 -9.18 10.92 7.37
CA MET A 87 -8.52 9.99 6.45
C MET A 87 -9.35 8.72 6.20
N PRO A 88 -9.15 8.03 5.05
CA PRO A 88 -10.00 6.92 4.63
C PRO A 88 -9.83 5.66 5.49
N SER A 89 -8.60 5.41 5.93
CA SER A 89 -8.28 4.33 6.86
C SER A 89 -7.27 4.83 7.90
N PRO A 90 -7.25 4.23 9.12
CA PRO A 90 -6.33 4.66 10.17
C PRO A 90 -4.86 4.42 9.81
N ASN A 91 -4.58 3.38 9.01
CA ASN A 91 -3.22 2.95 8.64
C ASN A 91 -2.97 3.11 7.13
N TYR A 92 -3.52 4.16 6.51
CA TYR A 92 -3.48 4.34 5.05
C TYR A 92 -2.04 4.43 4.50
N MET A 93 -1.09 4.93 5.29
CA MET A 93 0.29 5.13 4.87
C MET A 93 1.05 3.81 4.76
N GLU A 94 0.88 2.92 5.74
CA GLU A 94 1.48 1.59 5.78
C GLU A 94 0.85 0.69 4.71
N VAL A 95 -0.48 0.71 4.59
CA VAL A 95 -1.20 -0.08 3.58
C VAL A 95 -0.79 0.33 2.18
N SER A 96 -0.77 1.63 1.88
CA SER A 96 -0.36 2.12 0.56
C SER A 96 1.10 1.78 0.25
N SER A 97 2.03 1.95 1.20
CA SER A 97 3.42 1.54 1.05
C SER A 97 3.55 0.05 0.74
N LEU A 98 2.90 -0.81 1.51
CA LEU A 98 2.96 -2.26 1.35
C LEU A 98 2.36 -2.72 0.01
N VAL A 99 1.18 -2.20 -0.34
CA VAL A 99 0.48 -2.53 -1.59
C VAL A 99 1.31 -2.07 -2.78
N LEU A 100 1.79 -0.82 -2.81
CA LEU A 100 2.53 -0.27 -3.96
C LEU A 100 3.90 -0.95 -4.13
N ASN A 101 4.63 -1.20 -3.03
CA ASN A 101 5.95 -1.83 -3.10
C ASN A 101 5.89 -3.30 -3.57
N LYS A 102 4.78 -4.01 -3.33
CA LYS A 102 4.63 -5.45 -3.65
C LYS A 102 3.73 -5.72 -4.86
N SER A 103 3.02 -4.73 -5.38
CA SER A 103 2.08 -4.87 -6.51
C SER A 103 2.66 -4.60 -7.89
N VAL A 104 3.97 -4.39 -8.04
CA VAL A 104 4.59 -4.09 -9.35
C VAL A 104 4.16 -5.15 -10.39
N GLY A 105 3.43 -4.70 -11.42
CA GLY A 105 2.76 -5.55 -12.42
C GLY A 105 1.23 -5.55 -12.40
N THR A 106 0.55 -4.75 -11.56
CA THR A 106 -0.93 -4.65 -11.54
C THR A 106 -1.43 -3.21 -11.52
N ALA A 107 -0.73 -2.30 -12.21
CA ALA A 107 -1.23 -0.94 -12.44
C ALA A 107 -1.96 -0.88 -13.80
N PRO A 108 -3.27 -0.59 -13.85
CA PRO A 108 -3.91 -0.22 -15.11
C PRO A 108 -3.35 1.13 -15.55
N SER A 109 -2.75 1.14 -16.74
CA SER A 109 -2.19 2.33 -17.38
C SER A 109 -3.29 3.33 -17.72
N HIS A 110 -3.38 4.42 -16.95
CA HIS A 110 -3.79 5.73 -17.43
C HIS A 110 -2.96 6.79 -16.71
N GLY A 111 -2.06 7.45 -17.47
CA GLY A 111 -1.17 8.50 -16.97
C GLY A 111 0.28 8.03 -16.82
N SER A 112 1.09 8.29 -17.84
CA SER A 112 2.52 8.02 -17.90
C SER A 112 3.29 8.60 -16.71
N LEU A 113 3.90 7.74 -15.88
CA LEU A 113 5.11 8.10 -15.14
C LEU A 113 6.32 7.56 -15.93
N PRO A 114 7.35 8.38 -16.19
CA PRO A 114 8.49 7.95 -17.00
C PRO A 114 9.27 6.82 -16.29
N PRO A 115 9.86 5.88 -17.05
CA PRO A 115 10.62 4.77 -16.49
C PRO A 115 12.01 5.29 -16.10
N HIS A 116 12.17 5.70 -14.85
CA HIS A 116 13.49 5.87 -14.26
C HIS A 116 13.69 4.83 -13.16
N SER A 117 14.35 3.75 -13.57
CA SER A 117 15.29 2.93 -12.82
C SER A 117 14.87 2.40 -11.44
N CYS A 118 14.68 1.09 -11.42
CA CYS A 118 14.78 0.19 -10.28
C CYS A 118 16.05 0.45 -9.42
N ALA A 119 15.88 0.61 -8.10
CA ALA A 119 16.79 0.06 -7.09
C ALA A 119 16.09 0.08 -5.71
N PRO A 120 16.12 -1.02 -4.93
CA PRO A 120 15.68 -1.01 -3.54
C PRO A 120 16.78 -0.37 -2.67
N LEU A 121 16.50 0.79 -2.08
CA LEU A 121 17.43 1.42 -1.15
C LEU A 121 17.39 0.72 0.21
N ARG A 122 18.57 0.36 0.71
CA ARG A 122 18.77 -0.19 2.06
C ARG A 122 18.45 0.87 3.13
N PRO A 123 18.12 0.46 4.37
CA PRO A 123 17.72 1.37 5.45
C PRO A 123 18.75 2.45 5.88
N SER A 124 19.99 2.40 5.41
CA SER A 124 21.05 3.33 5.86
C SER A 124 21.01 4.72 5.21
N GLU A 125 20.14 4.99 4.24
CA GLU A 125 20.12 6.27 3.51
C GLU A 125 18.93 7.19 3.84
N ARG A 126 18.14 6.86 4.87
CA ARG A 126 17.00 7.71 5.29
C ARG A 126 17.41 9.04 5.94
N SER A 127 18.69 9.23 6.29
CA SER A 127 19.17 10.43 7.00
C SER A 127 19.41 11.67 6.13
N ASP A 128 19.49 11.56 4.81
CA ASP A 128 19.98 12.68 3.97
C ASP A 128 18.91 13.46 3.17
N CYS A 129 17.65 13.02 3.18
CA CYS A 129 16.59 13.73 2.45
C CYS A 129 16.16 15.03 3.15
N SER A 130 16.29 15.11 4.48
CA SER A 130 15.88 16.28 5.26
C SER A 130 16.81 17.49 5.08
N ARG A 131 18.10 17.27 4.77
CA ARG A 131 19.09 18.35 4.59
C ARG A 131 18.97 19.09 3.26
N ARG A 132 18.54 18.41 2.19
CA ARG A 132 18.45 19.02 0.86
C ARG A 132 17.32 20.06 0.75
N LYS A 133 16.20 19.84 1.43
CA LYS A 133 15.09 20.82 1.47
C LYS A 133 15.41 22.07 2.29
N PHE A 134 16.28 21.95 3.31
CA PHE A 134 16.72 23.10 4.12
C PHE A 134 17.70 24.01 3.37
N LEU A 135 18.63 23.42 2.61
CA LEU A 135 19.61 24.18 1.82
C LEU A 135 19.03 24.81 0.55
N GLN A 136 17.96 24.24 -0.03
CA GLN A 136 17.26 24.86 -1.16
C GLN A 136 16.56 26.17 -0.75
N ARG A 137 16.05 26.25 0.49
CA ARG A 137 15.33 27.43 1.02
C ARG A 137 16.23 28.57 1.48
N LEU A 138 17.53 28.31 1.67
CA LEU A 138 18.55 29.33 2.00
C LEU A 138 19.19 29.98 0.76
N ARG A 139 18.78 29.57 -0.45
CA ARG A 139 19.25 30.15 -1.71
C ARG A 139 18.26 31.14 -2.34
N GLU A 140 17.11 31.33 -1.70
CA GLU A 140 16.03 32.23 -2.13
C GLU A 140 15.74 33.35 -1.10
N ILE A 141 16.70 33.66 -0.23
CA ILE A 141 16.73 34.88 0.61
C ILE A 141 18.04 35.61 0.33
#